data_AF-A0A812RQB2-F1
#
_entry.id   AF-A0A812RQB2-F1
#
_cell.length_a   1.000
_cell.length_b   1.000
_cell.length_c   1.000
_cell.angle_alpha   90.00
_cell.angle_beta   90.00
_cell.angle_gamma   90.00
#
_symmetry.space_group_name_H-M   'P 1'
#
loop_
_entity.id
_entity.type
_entity.pdbx_description
1 polymer ?
#
loop_
_entity_poly.entity_id
_entity_poly.type
_entity_poly.pdbx_seq_one_letter_code
_entity_poly.pdbx_strand_id
1 'polypeptide(L)'
;MFIESNTSAFATTQPRSVTTAAASLHHPWQRSLTHLQSLRGATAAIMRLKRKGDWEQALVLLFKAKFPDVIVFTAVASVCAKATAWTSAVALLEELRSRNSSTLDRAFLNSVGAACSSAGRWQFALWLLLGAPQSAGMMPCVVAHSTAMTACERVSLWERVLGLLAESQAGDLAGAHVYTPAIVACGTVSAWQRSLHLWTELCQTSAQNTIALNATLTASERAGQWMLCLQLLKKSIETPLPSPKPDGISYSAVITACCNARRWPLAVQLLDLAMLDSLTPSTGAFSCLARALGHDRSWQQALLLLQTPHSHGNPWQLTMDLWSSVAWALDVAGVELHHPAFDIAALGRKQFALLQYVQRRVQQGDLDGVLSEMVRFARRREWLKIAGGNKARLLEAVLRPGDRVLELGCFVGFSALLVVQRLRRLGGGGCVISCELNAASAHVARRIIAWAGAEEEVEVKIGFAADWIETGLLGSPDVVVLDHSAARYHEDLVALEPVFTRGTRILADNVLSPGAPLLLSAVDGRYHVAVHEVEEFLRRSRMDWVVVCVPCSGSSWSGAASAEFQQLAVEVNRLCWRSSSACRGQRVRGEEWMRLQESALPVFRRWARERRLLT
;
A
#
# COMPACT_ATOMS: atom_id res chain seq x y z
N MET A 1 9.92 38.39 8.06
CA MET A 1 11.38 38.27 7.79
C MET A 1 11.86 36.88 7.35
N PHE A 2 11.19 35.76 7.68
CA PHE A 2 11.53 34.43 7.10
C PHE A 2 10.77 34.08 5.80
N ILE A 3 9.84 34.96 5.37
CA ILE A 3 9.02 34.83 4.16
C ILE A 3 9.68 35.56 2.96
N GLU A 4 10.60 36.49 3.19
CA GLU A 4 11.30 37.24 2.13
C GLU A 4 12.63 36.59 1.71
N SER A 5 13.19 35.66 2.48
CA SER A 5 14.44 34.99 2.11
C SER A 5 14.22 33.91 1.05
N ASN A 6 13.04 33.27 1.00
CA ASN A 6 12.72 32.23 0.03
C ASN A 6 12.06 32.73 -1.27
N THR A 7 11.71 34.02 -1.37
CA THR A 7 11.35 34.63 -2.66
C THR A 7 12.58 34.86 -3.54
N SER A 8 13.77 35.02 -2.93
CA SER A 8 15.02 35.27 -3.67
C SER A 8 15.63 34.00 -4.31
N ALA A 9 15.49 32.83 -3.67
CA ALA A 9 16.03 31.56 -4.20
C ALA A 9 15.24 31.02 -5.41
N PHE A 10 14.04 31.55 -5.67
CA PHE A 10 13.24 31.26 -6.87
C PHE A 10 13.35 32.35 -7.96
N ALA A 11 13.99 33.49 -7.66
CA ALA A 11 14.24 34.53 -8.66
C ALA A 11 15.34 34.13 -9.67
N THR A 12 16.24 33.22 -9.29
CA THR A 12 17.34 32.73 -10.15
C THR A 12 17.03 31.46 -10.93
N THR A 13 15.89 30.83 -10.67
CA THR A 13 15.27 29.85 -11.55
C THR A 13 13.91 30.40 -11.97
N GLN A 14 13.93 31.50 -12.74
CA GLN A 14 12.85 31.76 -13.69
C GLN A 14 12.57 30.42 -14.39
N PRO A 15 11.35 29.85 -14.28
CA PRO A 15 11.00 28.73 -15.13
C PRO A 15 11.07 29.30 -16.54
N ARG A 16 12.17 28.99 -17.24
CA ARG A 16 12.32 29.24 -18.66
C ARG A 16 11.09 28.62 -19.30
N SER A 17 10.19 29.52 -19.67
CA SER A 17 9.04 29.35 -20.54
C SER A 17 8.04 28.25 -20.15
N VAL A 18 7.10 28.60 -19.26
CA VAL A 18 5.73 28.03 -19.32
C VAL A 18 5.11 28.28 -20.71
N THR A 19 5.57 29.32 -21.43
CA THR A 19 5.35 29.52 -22.86
C THR A 19 5.89 28.40 -23.75
N THR A 20 6.91 27.61 -23.36
CA THR A 20 7.35 26.43 -24.12
C THR A 20 6.56 25.17 -23.80
N ALA A 21 6.00 25.02 -22.59
CA ALA A 21 5.03 23.96 -22.33
C ALA A 21 3.71 24.24 -23.07
N ALA A 22 3.29 25.52 -23.14
CA ALA A 22 2.19 25.98 -23.98
C ALA A 22 2.50 25.84 -25.47
N ALA A 23 3.75 26.06 -25.91
CA ALA A 23 4.16 25.87 -27.31
C ALA A 23 4.35 24.39 -27.70
N SER A 24 4.64 23.49 -26.76
CA SER A 24 4.71 22.05 -27.03
C SER A 24 3.34 21.39 -27.25
N LEU A 25 2.26 22.12 -26.99
CA LEU A 25 0.88 21.75 -27.34
C LEU A 25 0.49 22.37 -28.69
N HIS A 26 1.34 22.22 -29.71
CA HIS A 26 0.95 22.50 -31.08
C HIS A 26 0.04 21.36 -31.61
N HIS A 27 -1.22 21.71 -31.88
CA HIS A 27 -2.32 20.97 -32.57
C HIS A 27 -3.16 19.95 -31.76
N PRO A 28 -4.48 19.73 -32.05
CA PRO A 28 -5.32 20.18 -33.16
C PRO A 28 -6.74 20.68 -32.72
N TRP A 29 -6.89 21.83 -32.04
CA TRP A 29 -8.20 22.26 -31.52
C TRP A 29 -8.98 23.25 -32.39
N GLN A 30 -8.43 23.64 -33.54
CA GLN A 30 -8.94 24.76 -34.36
C GLN A 30 -9.92 24.40 -35.49
N ARG A 31 -10.33 23.13 -35.68
CA ARG A 31 -11.25 22.78 -36.78
C ARG A 31 -12.44 21.96 -36.31
N SER A 32 -13.55 22.65 -36.05
CA SER A 32 -14.95 22.29 -36.38
C SER A 32 -15.90 23.07 -35.45
N LEU A 33 -16.26 24.26 -35.91
CA LEU A 33 -17.02 25.30 -35.22
C LEU A 33 -18.53 25.14 -35.48
N THR A 34 -19.31 24.82 -34.44
CA THR A 34 -20.75 25.13 -34.36
C THR A 34 -21.07 25.71 -32.99
N HIS A 35 -21.76 26.86 -32.99
CA HIS A 35 -21.99 27.75 -31.84
C HIS A 35 -23.04 27.21 -30.86
N LEU A 36 -22.72 27.18 -29.56
CA LEU A 36 -23.72 27.06 -28.48
C LEU A 36 -24.21 28.47 -28.12
N GLN A 37 -25.49 28.76 -28.38
CA GLN A 37 -26.07 30.11 -28.29
C GLN A 37 -26.43 30.57 -26.85
N SER A 38 -26.31 29.76 -25.79
CA SER A 38 -26.60 30.20 -24.41
C SER A 38 -25.62 29.71 -23.33
N LEU A 39 -25.20 30.62 -22.44
CA LEU A 39 -24.32 30.38 -21.27
C LEU A 39 -24.88 29.35 -20.28
N ARG A 40 -26.20 29.35 -20.08
CA ARG A 40 -26.90 28.35 -19.23
C ARG A 40 -26.83 26.94 -19.82
N GLY A 41 -26.97 26.82 -21.16
CA GLY A 41 -26.83 25.54 -21.86
C GLY A 41 -25.41 24.97 -21.79
N ALA A 42 -24.39 25.84 -21.91
CA ALA A 42 -22.99 25.45 -21.78
C ALA A 42 -22.66 24.94 -20.37
N THR A 43 -23.09 25.66 -19.32
CA THR A 43 -22.85 25.27 -17.92
C THR A 43 -23.53 23.93 -17.59
N ALA A 44 -24.77 23.72 -18.03
CA ALA A 44 -25.48 22.45 -17.82
C ALA A 44 -24.79 21.27 -18.54
N ALA A 45 -24.29 21.49 -19.77
CA ALA A 45 -23.55 20.49 -20.51
C ALA A 45 -22.22 20.12 -19.81
N ILE A 46 -21.49 21.11 -19.30
CA ILE A 46 -20.25 20.91 -18.53
C ILE A 46 -20.53 20.17 -17.22
N MET A 47 -21.60 20.50 -16.50
CA MET A 47 -22.00 19.80 -15.28
C MET A 47 -22.47 18.35 -15.55
N ARG A 48 -22.98 18.06 -16.76
CA ARG A 48 -23.24 16.68 -17.19
C ARG A 48 -21.93 15.90 -17.41
N LEU A 49 -20.90 16.55 -17.94
CA LEU A 49 -19.55 15.98 -18.10
C LEU A 49 -18.85 15.77 -16.76
N LYS A 50 -19.17 16.56 -15.72
CA LYS A 50 -18.71 16.31 -14.35
C LYS A 50 -19.04 14.90 -13.87
N ARG A 51 -20.20 14.33 -14.25
CA ARG A 51 -20.52 12.95 -13.85
C ARG A 51 -19.54 11.93 -14.45
N LYS A 52 -19.11 12.13 -15.69
CA LYS A 52 -18.18 11.25 -16.43
C LYS A 52 -16.69 11.52 -16.16
N GLY A 53 -16.33 12.73 -15.72
CA GLY A 53 -14.93 13.11 -15.52
C GLY A 53 -14.19 13.53 -16.79
N ASP A 54 -14.92 13.75 -17.90
CA ASP A 54 -14.36 14.10 -19.21
C ASP A 54 -13.95 15.59 -19.27
N TRP A 55 -12.82 15.93 -18.66
CA TRP A 55 -12.30 17.30 -18.55
C TRP A 55 -11.88 17.89 -19.91
N GLU A 56 -11.42 17.06 -20.85
CA GLU A 56 -11.03 17.50 -22.20
C GLU A 56 -12.23 18.05 -22.98
N GLN A 57 -13.36 17.35 -22.95
CA GLN A 57 -14.60 17.82 -23.57
C GLN A 57 -15.16 19.07 -22.87
N ALA A 58 -14.97 19.19 -21.56
CA ALA A 58 -15.37 20.38 -20.81
C ALA A 58 -14.56 21.61 -21.23
N LEU A 59 -13.25 21.46 -21.49
CA LEU A 59 -12.41 22.52 -22.06
C LEU A 59 -12.85 22.92 -23.47
N VAL A 60 -13.16 21.94 -24.32
CA VAL A 60 -13.68 22.22 -25.68
C VAL A 60 -14.98 23.04 -25.60
N LEU A 61 -15.87 22.74 -24.65
CA LEU A 61 -17.10 23.51 -24.45
C LEU A 61 -16.84 24.94 -23.93
N LEU A 62 -15.82 25.14 -23.10
CA LEU A 62 -15.39 26.47 -22.64
C LEU A 62 -14.94 27.35 -23.81
N PHE A 63 -14.12 26.80 -24.71
CA PHE A 63 -13.65 27.53 -25.89
C PHE A 63 -14.75 27.75 -26.94
N LYS A 64 -15.82 26.95 -26.93
CA LYS A 64 -17.02 27.15 -27.77
C LYS A 64 -18.01 28.19 -27.23
N ALA A 65 -17.92 28.55 -25.95
CA ALA A 65 -18.85 29.48 -25.32
C ALA A 65 -18.55 30.93 -25.78
N LYS A 66 -19.60 31.65 -26.20
CA LYS A 66 -19.48 33.09 -26.54
C LYS A 66 -19.46 33.88 -25.21
N PHE A 67 -18.33 34.50 -24.89
CA PHE A 67 -18.09 35.24 -23.63
C PHE A 67 -18.25 34.37 -22.36
N PRO A 68 -17.35 33.41 -22.10
CA PRO A 68 -17.41 32.60 -20.89
C PRO A 68 -17.17 33.48 -19.65
N ASP A 69 -18.12 33.44 -18.72
CA ASP A 69 -18.03 34.10 -17.41
C ASP A 69 -17.32 33.21 -16.38
N VAL A 70 -17.10 33.76 -15.18
CA VAL A 70 -16.44 33.04 -14.07
C VAL A 70 -17.19 31.76 -13.68
N ILE A 71 -18.50 31.67 -13.94
CA ILE A 71 -19.33 30.50 -13.64
C ILE A 71 -18.97 29.34 -14.58
N VAL A 72 -18.81 29.59 -15.88
CA VAL A 72 -18.37 28.56 -16.84
C VAL A 72 -16.95 28.08 -16.51
N PHE A 73 -16.03 29.01 -16.17
CA PHE A 73 -14.68 28.66 -15.73
C PHE A 73 -14.69 27.81 -14.44
N THR A 74 -15.54 28.15 -13.46
CA THR A 74 -15.70 27.39 -12.21
C THR A 74 -16.26 25.99 -12.47
N ALA A 75 -17.23 25.85 -13.38
CA ALA A 75 -17.79 24.56 -13.75
C ALA A 75 -16.71 23.65 -14.36
N VAL A 76 -15.88 24.16 -15.26
CA VAL A 76 -14.77 23.40 -15.86
C VAL A 76 -13.71 23.06 -14.82
N ALA A 77 -13.32 24.00 -13.96
CA ALA A 77 -12.40 23.75 -12.87
C ALA A 77 -12.90 22.62 -11.94
N SER A 78 -14.22 22.56 -11.68
CA SER A 78 -14.82 21.46 -10.92
C SER A 78 -14.79 20.11 -11.66
N VAL A 79 -14.89 20.09 -12.99
CA VAL A 79 -14.67 18.87 -13.79
C VAL A 79 -13.21 18.43 -13.72
N CYS A 80 -12.26 19.38 -13.88
CA CYS A 80 -10.83 19.12 -13.72
C CYS A 80 -10.50 18.58 -12.32
N ALA A 81 -11.17 19.08 -11.28
CA ALA A 81 -10.98 18.60 -9.91
C ALA A 81 -11.38 17.14 -9.72
N LYS A 82 -12.47 16.73 -10.37
CA LYS A 82 -12.91 15.33 -10.37
C LYS A 82 -12.02 14.43 -11.23
N ALA A 83 -11.47 14.95 -12.32
CA ALA A 83 -10.55 14.23 -13.19
C ALA A 83 -9.09 14.23 -12.69
N THR A 84 -8.79 14.89 -11.57
CA THR A 84 -7.43 15.09 -11.04
C THR A 84 -6.47 15.84 -11.99
N ALA A 85 -7.03 16.57 -12.97
CA ALA A 85 -6.29 17.30 -14.01
C ALA A 85 -5.84 18.69 -13.52
N TRP A 86 -4.88 18.73 -12.59
CA TRP A 86 -4.44 19.97 -11.93
C TRP A 86 -3.71 20.94 -12.88
N THR A 87 -2.94 20.44 -13.85
CA THR A 87 -2.20 21.28 -14.81
C THR A 87 -3.16 22.14 -15.64
N SER A 88 -4.22 21.51 -16.15
CA SER A 88 -5.28 22.19 -16.90
C SER A 88 -6.05 23.17 -16.00
N ALA A 89 -6.31 22.83 -14.74
CA ALA A 89 -6.98 23.73 -13.80
C ALA A 89 -6.14 24.98 -13.47
N VAL A 90 -4.81 24.85 -13.36
CA VAL A 90 -3.90 25.98 -13.17
C VAL A 90 -3.78 26.83 -14.44
N ALA A 91 -3.76 26.21 -15.63
CA ALA A 91 -3.78 26.95 -16.89
C ALA A 91 -5.05 27.82 -17.03
N LEU A 92 -6.20 27.35 -16.54
CA LEU A 92 -7.44 28.15 -16.50
C LEU A 92 -7.32 29.39 -15.59
N LEU A 93 -6.53 29.32 -14.52
CA LEU A 93 -6.27 30.45 -13.64
C LEU A 93 -5.43 31.53 -14.33
N GLU A 94 -4.42 31.12 -15.11
CA GLU A 94 -3.60 32.04 -15.90
C GLU A 94 -4.42 32.72 -17.02
N GLU A 95 -5.27 31.95 -17.70
CA GLU A 95 -6.17 32.46 -18.74
C GLU A 95 -7.23 33.42 -18.20
N LEU A 96 -7.72 33.20 -16.97
CA LEU A 96 -8.69 34.12 -16.35
C LEU A 96 -8.01 35.41 -15.87
N ARG A 97 -6.74 35.33 -15.43
CA ARG A 97 -5.92 36.49 -15.07
C ARG A 97 -5.56 37.35 -16.28
N SER A 98 -5.23 36.74 -17.43
CA SER A 98 -4.88 37.46 -18.66
C SER A 98 -6.05 38.27 -19.25
N ARG A 99 -7.29 37.88 -18.93
CA ARG A 99 -8.52 38.54 -19.40
C ARG A 99 -8.94 39.76 -18.56
N ASN A 100 -8.12 40.22 -17.61
CA ASN A 100 -8.35 41.42 -16.79
C ASN A 100 -9.71 41.49 -16.06
N SER A 101 -10.29 40.33 -15.69
CA SER A 101 -11.42 40.31 -14.75
C SER A 101 -10.90 40.53 -13.33
N SER A 102 -11.14 41.72 -12.79
CA SER A 102 -10.72 42.17 -11.44
C SER A 102 -11.33 41.39 -10.26
N THR A 103 -12.12 40.35 -10.51
CA THR A 103 -12.78 39.54 -9.48
C THR A 103 -12.39 38.08 -9.63
N LEU A 104 -11.29 37.67 -9.01
CA LEU A 104 -11.04 36.25 -8.72
C LEU A 104 -12.13 35.79 -7.75
N ASP A 105 -13.09 35.00 -8.24
CA ASP A 105 -14.16 34.48 -7.40
C ASP A 105 -13.62 33.38 -6.47
N ARG A 106 -14.12 33.37 -5.22
CA ARG A 106 -13.80 32.37 -4.20
C ARG A 106 -14.17 30.97 -4.67
N ALA A 107 -15.30 30.82 -5.38
CA ALA A 107 -15.75 29.53 -5.90
C ALA A 107 -14.79 28.95 -6.95
N PHE A 108 -14.20 29.81 -7.78
CA PHE A 108 -13.21 29.42 -8.79
C PHE A 108 -11.91 28.96 -8.13
N LEU A 109 -11.35 29.74 -7.19
CA LEU A 109 -10.14 29.38 -6.45
C LEU A 109 -10.31 28.08 -5.67
N ASN A 110 -11.47 27.87 -5.03
CA ASN A 110 -11.80 26.61 -4.36
C ASN A 110 -11.82 25.42 -5.31
N SER A 111 -12.36 25.59 -6.53
CA SER A 111 -12.41 24.52 -7.54
C SER A 111 -11.03 24.16 -8.09
N VAL A 112 -10.18 25.16 -8.36
CA VAL A 112 -8.78 24.93 -8.77
C VAL A 112 -7.95 24.32 -7.63
N GLY A 113 -8.15 24.80 -6.40
CA GLY A 113 -7.54 24.23 -5.20
C GLY A 113 -7.97 22.79 -4.95
N ALA A 114 -9.24 22.44 -5.20
CA ALA A 114 -9.72 21.07 -5.15
C ALA A 114 -9.05 20.17 -6.20
N ALA A 115 -8.79 20.67 -7.41
CA ALA A 115 -8.02 19.93 -8.41
C ALA A 115 -6.57 19.69 -7.98
N CYS A 116 -5.94 20.69 -7.36
CA CYS A 116 -4.60 20.55 -6.78
C CYS A 116 -4.58 19.55 -5.60
N SER A 117 -5.62 19.58 -4.76
CA SER A 117 -5.82 18.63 -3.66
C SER A 117 -5.96 17.20 -4.16
N SER A 118 -6.85 16.96 -5.13
CA SER A 118 -7.04 15.64 -5.74
C SER A 118 -5.76 15.08 -6.39
N ALA A 119 -4.89 15.95 -6.91
CA ALA A 119 -3.59 15.59 -7.49
C ALA A 119 -2.43 15.52 -6.48
N GLY A 120 -2.67 15.75 -5.18
CA GLY A 120 -1.64 15.69 -4.14
C GLY A 120 -0.64 16.87 -4.14
N ARG A 121 -0.95 17.97 -4.83
CA ARG A 121 -0.10 19.18 -4.92
C ARG A 121 -0.41 20.14 -3.78
N TRP A 122 -0.12 19.72 -2.55
CA TRP A 122 -0.51 20.42 -1.32
C TRP A 122 0.02 21.86 -1.21
N GLN A 123 1.26 22.14 -1.64
CA GLN A 123 1.86 23.47 -1.58
C GLN A 123 1.10 24.49 -2.44
N PHE A 124 0.77 24.10 -3.67
CA PHE A 124 -0.01 24.92 -4.59
C PHE A 124 -1.44 25.09 -4.09
N ALA A 125 -2.05 24.03 -3.54
CA ALA A 125 -3.37 24.12 -2.93
C ALA A 125 -3.40 25.13 -1.76
N LEU A 126 -2.42 25.10 -0.86
CA LEU A 126 -2.33 26.06 0.26
C LEU A 126 -2.13 27.49 -0.22
N TRP A 127 -1.23 27.70 -1.18
CA TRP A 127 -1.00 29.03 -1.72
C TRP A 127 -2.27 29.58 -2.39
N LEU A 128 -2.97 28.77 -3.20
CA LEU A 128 -4.19 29.19 -3.88
C LEU A 128 -5.38 29.43 -2.94
N LEU A 129 -5.52 28.62 -1.89
CA LEU A 129 -6.69 28.62 -1.01
C LEU A 129 -6.54 29.56 0.18
N LEU A 130 -5.32 29.78 0.66
CA LEU A 130 -5.06 30.58 1.86
C LEU A 130 -4.23 31.83 1.55
N GLY A 131 -3.17 31.72 0.75
CA GLY A 131 -2.25 32.84 0.47
C GLY A 131 -2.74 33.86 -0.57
N ALA A 132 -3.25 33.39 -1.71
CA ALA A 132 -3.73 34.24 -2.80
C ALA A 132 -4.96 35.08 -2.40
N PRO A 133 -5.95 34.56 -1.63
CA PRO A 133 -7.07 35.37 -1.15
C PRO A 133 -6.63 36.47 -0.17
N GLN A 134 -5.72 36.18 0.76
CA GLN A 134 -5.19 37.17 1.72
C GLN A 134 -4.48 38.32 1.00
N SER A 135 -3.69 38.01 -0.03
CA SER A 135 -2.99 39.00 -0.85
C SER A 135 -3.95 39.90 -1.66
N ALA A 136 -5.18 39.43 -1.89
CA ALA A 136 -6.25 40.17 -2.56
C ALA A 136 -7.25 40.80 -1.57
N GLY A 137 -6.96 40.84 -0.27
CA GLY A 137 -7.84 41.39 0.76
C GLY A 137 -9.09 40.55 1.04
N MET A 138 -9.13 39.29 0.62
CA MET A 138 -10.24 38.37 0.82
C MET A 138 -9.96 37.39 1.96
N MET A 139 -10.90 37.27 2.90
CA MET A 139 -10.88 36.20 3.90
C MET A 139 -11.17 34.83 3.27
N PRO A 140 -10.32 33.81 3.50
CA PRO A 140 -10.60 32.43 3.09
C PRO A 140 -11.84 31.87 3.80
N CYS A 141 -12.68 31.12 3.09
CA CYS A 141 -13.88 30.49 3.66
C CYS A 141 -13.60 29.11 4.29
N VAL A 142 -14.56 28.56 5.04
CA VAL A 142 -14.50 27.20 5.62
C VAL A 142 -14.14 26.14 4.57
N VAL A 143 -14.70 26.24 3.36
CA VAL A 143 -14.42 25.32 2.24
C VAL A 143 -12.95 25.39 1.79
N ALA A 144 -12.33 26.57 1.84
CA ALA A 144 -10.93 26.75 1.45
C ALA A 144 -10.00 26.07 2.47
N HIS A 145 -10.25 26.27 3.76
CA HIS A 145 -9.53 25.60 4.85
C HIS A 145 -9.70 24.08 4.80
N SER A 146 -10.93 23.58 4.67
CA SER A 146 -11.21 22.14 4.55
C SER A 146 -10.49 21.52 3.34
N THR A 147 -10.55 22.16 2.17
CA THR A 147 -9.88 21.68 0.95
C THR A 147 -8.36 21.69 1.07
N ALA A 148 -7.80 22.71 1.73
CA ALA A 148 -6.38 22.81 2.06
C ALA A 148 -5.93 21.69 3.02
N MET A 149 -6.74 21.39 4.03
CA MET A 149 -6.48 20.30 4.97
C MET A 149 -6.57 18.94 4.28
N THR A 150 -7.57 18.69 3.42
CA THR A 150 -7.63 17.48 2.59
C THR A 150 -6.40 17.35 1.69
N ALA A 151 -5.89 18.45 1.13
CA ALA A 151 -4.68 18.40 0.32
C ALA A 151 -3.45 17.95 1.13
N CYS A 152 -3.33 18.41 2.39
CA CYS A 152 -2.27 18.02 3.30
C CYS A 152 -2.45 16.58 3.82
N GLU A 153 -3.69 16.17 4.13
CA GLU A 153 -4.08 14.82 4.56
C GLU A 153 -3.66 13.76 3.52
N ARG A 154 -3.96 13.99 2.23
CA ARG A 154 -3.58 13.06 1.15
C ARG A 154 -2.07 12.84 1.03
N VAL A 155 -1.27 13.79 1.52
CA VAL A 155 0.19 13.71 1.49
C VAL A 155 0.77 13.22 2.83
N SER A 156 -0.10 12.99 3.84
CA SER A 156 0.20 12.56 5.20
C SER A 156 0.91 13.62 6.06
N LEU A 157 0.68 14.91 5.79
CA LEU A 157 1.23 16.03 6.55
C LEU A 157 0.33 16.40 7.75
N TRP A 158 0.16 15.47 8.69
CA TRP A 158 -0.80 15.59 9.79
C TRP A 158 -0.52 16.78 10.73
N GLU A 159 0.74 17.11 11.01
CA GLU A 159 1.11 18.27 11.85
C GLU A 159 0.61 19.59 11.25
N ARG A 160 0.75 19.72 9.93
CA ARG A 160 0.28 20.89 9.21
C ARG A 160 -1.25 20.97 9.19
N VAL A 161 -1.92 19.82 9.11
CA VAL A 161 -3.38 19.76 9.24
C VAL A 161 -3.82 20.24 10.62
N LEU A 162 -3.13 19.85 11.70
CA LEU A 162 -3.43 20.32 13.05
C LEU A 162 -3.13 21.82 13.23
N GLY A 163 -2.05 22.32 12.65
CA GLY A 163 -1.77 23.77 12.62
C GLY A 163 -2.88 24.57 11.95
N LEU A 164 -3.34 24.11 10.78
CA LEU A 164 -4.47 24.72 10.06
C LEU A 164 -5.79 24.61 10.84
N LEU A 165 -6.00 23.54 11.60
CA LEU A 165 -7.16 23.41 12.48
C LEU A 165 -7.13 24.46 13.59
N ALA A 166 -5.98 24.65 14.26
CA ALA A 166 -5.81 25.64 15.31
C ALA A 166 -6.03 27.08 14.77
N GLU A 167 -5.48 27.39 13.58
CA GLU A 167 -5.72 28.67 12.90
C GLU A 167 -7.22 28.89 12.59
N SER A 168 -7.93 27.84 12.17
CA SER A 168 -9.36 27.92 11.86
C SER A 168 -10.26 28.06 13.11
N GLN A 169 -9.85 27.45 14.23
CA GLN A 169 -10.55 27.57 15.53
C GLN A 169 -10.41 28.99 16.10
N ALA A 170 -9.23 29.61 15.95
CA ALA A 170 -9.01 31.00 16.34
C ALA A 170 -9.83 32.00 15.52
N GLY A 171 -10.29 31.61 14.31
CA GLY A 171 -11.07 32.44 13.39
C GLY A 171 -12.59 32.21 13.43
N ASP A 172 -13.10 31.44 14.39
CA ASP A 172 -14.54 31.09 14.53
C ASP A 172 -15.14 30.37 13.30
N LEU A 173 -14.29 29.72 12.49
CA LEU A 173 -14.68 28.95 11.30
C LEU A 173 -14.99 27.47 11.64
N ALA A 174 -15.32 27.18 12.91
CA ALA A 174 -15.42 25.85 13.50
C ALA A 174 -16.66 25.07 13.02
N GLY A 175 -16.60 24.55 11.79
CA GLY A 175 -17.58 23.61 11.25
C GLY A 175 -17.07 22.16 11.21
N ALA A 176 -18.00 21.21 11.15
CA ALA A 176 -17.79 19.76 10.90
C ALA A 176 -16.71 19.42 9.87
N HIS A 177 -16.63 20.25 8.83
CA HIS A 177 -15.84 20.05 7.63
C HIS A 177 -14.33 20.22 7.86
N VAL A 178 -13.94 20.82 8.99
CA VAL A 178 -12.53 21.08 9.35
C VAL A 178 -11.99 19.95 10.24
N TYR A 179 -12.83 19.42 11.13
CA TYR A 179 -12.52 18.29 12.00
C TYR A 179 -12.32 16.98 11.25
N THR A 180 -13.14 16.70 10.23
CA THR A 180 -13.09 15.40 9.53
C THR A 180 -11.72 15.14 8.86
N PRO A 181 -11.15 16.06 8.06
CA PRO A 181 -9.80 15.89 7.52
C PRO A 181 -8.71 15.76 8.59
N ALA A 182 -8.85 16.43 9.74
CA ALA A 182 -7.91 16.33 10.85
C ALA A 182 -7.93 14.95 11.51
N ILE A 183 -9.13 14.42 11.82
CA ILE A 183 -9.31 13.07 12.38
C ILE A 183 -8.78 12.02 11.40
N VAL A 184 -9.08 12.15 10.10
CA VAL A 184 -8.57 11.26 9.05
C VAL A 184 -7.04 11.31 9.00
N ALA A 185 -6.44 12.51 8.98
CA ALA A 185 -4.99 12.67 8.99
C ALA A 185 -4.35 12.02 10.24
N CYS A 186 -4.92 12.21 11.43
CA CYS A 186 -4.47 11.53 12.66
C CYS A 186 -4.61 10.00 12.56
N GLY A 187 -5.68 9.50 11.96
CA GLY A 187 -5.88 8.07 11.74
C GLY A 187 -4.88 7.45 10.76
N THR A 188 -4.42 8.19 9.75
CA THR A 188 -3.39 7.69 8.83
C THR A 188 -2.05 7.44 9.51
N VAL A 189 -1.72 8.18 10.57
CA VAL A 189 -0.45 8.10 11.31
C VAL A 189 -0.63 7.37 12.65
N SER A 190 -1.76 6.70 12.85
CA SER A 190 -2.07 5.95 14.09
C SER A 190 -1.97 6.79 15.38
N ALA A 191 -2.14 8.11 15.29
CA ALA A 191 -2.18 9.03 16.42
C ALA A 191 -3.56 8.97 17.11
N TRP A 192 -3.91 7.80 17.63
CA TRP A 192 -5.26 7.46 18.07
C TRP A 192 -5.76 8.34 19.22
N GLN A 193 -4.90 8.75 20.17
CA GLN A 193 -5.34 9.64 21.26
C GLN A 193 -5.79 11.01 20.72
N ARG A 194 -5.06 11.56 19.75
CA ARG A 194 -5.41 12.83 19.12
C ARG A 194 -6.67 12.69 18.26
N SER A 195 -6.78 11.58 17.52
CA SER A 195 -7.98 11.26 16.76
C SER A 195 -9.22 11.17 17.65
N LEU A 196 -9.10 10.49 18.80
CA LEU A 196 -10.17 10.38 19.80
C LEU A 196 -10.50 11.74 20.43
N HIS A 197 -9.50 12.55 20.77
CA HIS A 197 -9.72 13.88 21.33
C HIS A 197 -10.50 14.77 20.35
N LEU A 198 -10.08 14.82 19.08
CA LEU A 198 -10.80 15.54 18.03
C LEU A 198 -12.20 14.98 17.78
N TRP A 199 -12.40 13.67 17.90
CA TRP A 199 -13.72 13.05 17.85
C TRP A 199 -14.61 13.50 19.02
N THR A 200 -14.06 13.59 20.24
CA THR A 200 -14.82 14.06 21.41
C THR A 200 -15.22 15.53 21.28
N GLU A 201 -14.36 16.37 20.72
CA GLU A 201 -14.71 17.76 20.37
C GLU A 201 -15.79 17.81 19.29
N LEU A 202 -15.65 17.00 18.22
CA LEU A 202 -16.67 16.90 17.18
C LEU A 202 -18.02 16.43 17.74
N CYS A 203 -18.03 15.53 18.74
CA CYS A 203 -19.24 15.09 19.41
C CYS A 203 -19.98 16.20 20.15
N GLN A 204 -19.28 17.25 20.60
CA GLN A 204 -19.89 18.44 21.21
C GLN A 204 -20.57 19.32 20.16
N THR A 205 -20.21 19.17 18.88
CA THR A 205 -20.87 19.81 17.75
C THR A 205 -21.97 18.90 17.19
N SER A 206 -23.02 19.49 16.59
CA SER A 206 -24.12 18.75 15.95
C SER A 206 -23.75 18.10 14.61
N ALA A 207 -22.45 17.97 14.30
CA ALA A 207 -21.96 17.76 12.94
C ALA A 207 -21.11 16.48 12.78
N GLN A 208 -21.43 15.46 13.58
CA GLN A 208 -20.82 14.14 13.50
C GLN A 208 -21.11 13.47 12.13
N ASN A 209 -20.16 12.69 11.62
CA ASN A 209 -20.36 11.94 10.38
C ASN A 209 -19.64 10.57 10.42
N THR A 210 -20.10 9.65 9.57
CA THR A 210 -19.60 8.26 9.50
C THR A 210 -18.12 8.20 9.10
N ILE A 211 -17.62 9.15 8.32
CA ILE A 211 -16.20 9.19 7.90
C ILE A 211 -15.29 9.45 9.10
N ALA A 212 -15.63 10.43 9.94
CA ALA A 212 -14.88 10.74 11.16
C ALA A 212 -14.94 9.59 12.18
N LEU A 213 -16.10 8.92 12.30
CA LEU A 213 -16.22 7.71 13.13
C LEU A 213 -15.27 6.61 12.62
N ASN A 214 -15.32 6.31 11.33
CA ASN A 214 -14.49 5.26 10.70
C ASN A 214 -12.99 5.55 10.84
N ALA A 215 -12.58 6.81 10.68
CA ALA A 215 -11.19 7.22 10.88
C ALA A 215 -10.73 7.04 12.35
N THR A 216 -11.60 7.36 13.31
CA THR A 216 -11.31 7.17 14.75
C THR A 216 -11.24 5.68 15.12
N LEU A 217 -12.16 4.86 14.59
CA LEU A 217 -12.16 3.41 14.75
C LEU A 217 -10.92 2.77 14.14
N THR A 218 -10.53 3.16 12.92
CA THR A 218 -9.32 2.67 12.25
C THR A 218 -8.06 3.07 13.01
N ALA A 219 -7.99 4.30 13.53
CA ALA A 219 -6.86 4.74 14.36
C ALA A 219 -6.74 3.89 15.65
N SER A 220 -7.88 3.63 16.30
CA SER A 220 -7.94 2.85 17.54
C SER A 220 -7.67 1.36 17.32
N GLU A 221 -8.13 0.80 16.18
CA GLU A 221 -7.84 -0.55 15.72
C GLU A 221 -6.34 -0.77 15.53
N ARG A 222 -5.66 0.13 14.80
CA ARG A 222 -4.21 0.10 14.63
C ARG A 222 -3.42 0.26 15.92
N ALA A 223 -4.00 0.92 16.91
CA ALA A 223 -3.42 1.07 18.25
C ALA A 223 -3.72 -0.10 19.20
N GLY A 224 -4.44 -1.13 18.74
CA GLY A 224 -4.81 -2.29 19.55
C GLY A 224 -5.90 -2.02 20.60
N GLN A 225 -6.57 -0.86 20.55
CA GLN A 225 -7.57 -0.43 21.53
C GLN A 225 -8.96 -1.03 21.24
N TRP A 226 -9.07 -2.36 21.23
CA TRP A 226 -10.29 -3.08 20.84
C TRP A 226 -11.51 -2.75 21.74
N MET A 227 -11.31 -2.53 23.04
CA MET A 227 -12.39 -2.14 23.97
C MET A 227 -12.97 -0.77 23.61
N LEU A 228 -12.10 0.19 23.27
CA LEU A 228 -12.52 1.52 22.84
C LEU A 228 -13.30 1.44 21.53
N CYS A 229 -12.84 0.64 20.57
CA CYS A 229 -13.55 0.41 19.30
C CYS A 229 -14.98 -0.10 19.53
N LEU A 230 -15.15 -1.07 20.43
CA LEU A 230 -16.47 -1.60 20.80
C LEU A 230 -17.35 -0.55 21.48
N GLN A 231 -16.79 0.21 22.42
CA GLN A 231 -17.52 1.27 23.12
C GLN A 231 -17.99 2.36 22.15
N LEU A 232 -17.14 2.77 21.21
CA LEU A 232 -17.48 3.76 20.18
C LEU A 232 -18.58 3.23 19.25
N LEU A 233 -18.48 1.99 18.78
CA LEU A 233 -19.51 1.38 17.93
C LEU A 233 -20.84 1.26 18.68
N LYS A 234 -20.82 0.73 19.90
CA LYS A 234 -22.00 0.59 20.76
C LYS A 234 -22.67 1.93 21.01
N LYS A 235 -21.89 2.96 21.39
CA LYS A 235 -22.39 4.32 21.59
C LYS A 235 -23.04 4.86 20.30
N SER A 236 -22.45 4.62 19.14
CA SER A 236 -23.00 5.06 17.85
C SER A 236 -24.31 4.37 17.49
N ILE A 237 -24.50 3.11 17.89
CA ILE A 237 -25.74 2.35 17.68
C ILE A 237 -26.84 2.82 18.64
N GLU A 238 -26.50 3.05 19.91
CA GLU A 238 -27.46 3.40 20.97
C GLU A 238 -27.90 4.88 20.95
N THR A 239 -27.08 5.77 20.38
CA THR A 239 -27.38 7.21 20.37
C THR A 239 -28.43 7.54 19.29
N PRO A 240 -29.56 8.21 19.61
CA PRO A 240 -30.54 8.63 18.61
C PRO A 240 -29.97 9.67 17.64
N LEU A 241 -30.60 9.79 16.46
CA LEU A 241 -30.22 10.78 15.44
C LEU A 241 -30.19 12.21 16.05
N PRO A 242 -29.18 13.05 15.71
CA PRO A 242 -28.33 13.04 14.51
C PRO A 242 -26.95 12.34 14.66
N SER A 243 -26.86 11.22 15.38
CA SER A 243 -25.66 10.37 15.40
C SER A 243 -25.35 9.74 14.03
N PRO A 244 -24.07 9.52 13.68
CA PRO A 244 -23.72 8.81 12.46
C PRO A 244 -24.08 7.32 12.60
N LYS A 245 -24.83 6.79 11.63
CA LYS A 245 -25.07 5.34 11.57
C LYS A 245 -23.78 4.62 11.16
N PRO A 246 -23.38 3.56 11.88
CA PRO A 246 -22.27 2.71 11.47
C PRO A 246 -22.52 2.08 10.10
N ASP A 247 -21.46 1.90 9.33
CA ASP A 247 -21.48 1.22 8.04
C ASP A 247 -20.58 -0.03 8.04
N GLY A 248 -20.48 -0.72 6.89
CA GLY A 248 -19.62 -1.89 6.76
C GLY A 248 -18.13 -1.61 7.08
N ILE A 249 -17.67 -0.37 6.92
CA ILE A 249 -16.30 0.03 7.28
C ILE A 249 -16.17 0.15 8.79
N SER A 250 -17.17 0.72 9.48
CA SER A 250 -17.21 0.77 10.95
C SER A 250 -17.10 -0.63 11.56
N TYR A 251 -17.94 -1.57 11.11
CA TYR A 251 -17.92 -2.95 11.57
C TYR A 251 -16.59 -3.63 11.23
N SER A 252 -16.03 -3.39 10.03
CA SER A 252 -14.73 -3.96 9.62
C SER A 252 -13.60 -3.59 10.57
N ALA A 253 -13.52 -2.32 10.97
CA ALA A 253 -12.48 -1.84 11.88
C ALA A 253 -12.61 -2.49 13.27
N VAL A 254 -13.84 -2.61 13.79
CA VAL A 254 -14.08 -3.23 15.12
C VAL A 254 -13.82 -4.74 15.08
N ILE A 255 -14.29 -5.44 14.04
CA ILE A 255 -14.00 -6.88 13.83
C ILE A 255 -12.50 -7.11 13.78
N THR A 256 -11.76 -6.30 13.00
CA THR A 256 -10.30 -6.42 12.89
C THR A 256 -9.60 -6.18 14.23
N ALA A 257 -10.03 -5.17 14.99
CA ALA A 257 -9.50 -4.91 16.34
C ALA A 257 -9.75 -6.09 17.29
N CYS A 258 -10.95 -6.68 17.28
CA CYS A 258 -11.27 -7.86 18.07
C CYS A 258 -10.45 -9.10 17.65
N CYS A 259 -10.21 -9.29 16.35
CA CYS A 259 -9.39 -10.38 15.83
C CYS A 259 -7.93 -10.24 16.30
N ASN A 260 -7.35 -9.04 16.18
CA ASN A 260 -5.99 -8.75 16.65
C ASN A 260 -5.85 -8.94 18.18
N ALA A 261 -6.91 -8.71 18.94
CA ALA A 261 -6.96 -8.93 20.38
C ALA A 261 -7.31 -10.38 20.80
N ARG A 262 -7.32 -11.35 19.87
CA ARG A 262 -7.71 -12.75 20.11
C ARG A 262 -9.13 -12.92 20.69
N ARG A 263 -10.04 -12.00 20.36
CA ARG A 263 -11.47 -12.05 20.75
C ARG A 263 -12.35 -12.43 19.56
N TRP A 264 -12.02 -13.52 18.88
CA TRP A 264 -12.77 -13.98 17.71
C TRP A 264 -14.26 -14.27 17.98
N PRO A 265 -14.71 -14.76 19.17
CA PRO A 265 -16.14 -15.03 19.36
C PRO A 265 -16.98 -13.76 19.26
N LEU A 266 -16.45 -12.65 19.78
CA LEU A 266 -17.08 -11.34 19.67
C LEU A 266 -17.03 -10.82 18.22
N ALA A 267 -15.94 -11.09 17.51
CA ALA A 267 -15.81 -10.72 16.11
C ALA A 267 -16.82 -11.46 15.21
N VAL A 268 -17.10 -12.74 15.49
CA VAL A 268 -18.18 -13.50 14.81
C VAL A 268 -19.54 -12.90 15.14
N GLN A 269 -19.84 -12.61 16.41
CA GLN A 269 -21.10 -11.96 16.79
C GLN A 269 -21.31 -10.60 16.11
N LEU A 270 -20.24 -9.80 15.99
CA LEU A 270 -20.29 -8.52 15.27
C LEU A 270 -20.49 -8.69 13.77
N LEU A 271 -19.91 -9.74 13.19
CA LEU A 271 -20.13 -10.08 11.79
C LEU A 271 -21.60 -10.49 11.56
N ASP A 272 -22.15 -11.34 12.41
CA ASP A 272 -23.55 -11.75 12.35
C ASP A 272 -24.50 -10.55 12.50
N LEU A 273 -24.20 -9.63 13.43
CA LEU A 273 -24.95 -8.38 13.61
C LEU A 273 -24.90 -7.50 12.37
N ALA A 274 -23.72 -7.32 11.76
CA ALA A 274 -23.58 -6.56 10.53
C ALA A 274 -24.40 -7.18 9.38
N MET A 275 -24.41 -8.51 9.28
CA MET A 275 -25.19 -9.23 8.26
C MET A 275 -26.69 -9.07 8.47
N LEU A 276 -27.17 -9.10 9.71
CA LEU A 276 -28.57 -8.83 10.04
C LEU A 276 -28.99 -7.41 9.59
N ASP A 277 -28.10 -6.43 9.74
CA ASP A 277 -28.31 -5.06 9.27
C ASP A 277 -28.14 -4.88 7.74
N SER A 278 -27.96 -5.98 6.99
CA SER A 278 -27.65 -5.97 5.55
C SER A 278 -26.39 -5.15 5.20
N LEU A 279 -25.47 -5.01 6.15
CA LEU A 279 -24.17 -4.40 5.97
C LEU A 279 -23.16 -5.49 5.63
N THR A 280 -22.32 -5.23 4.63
CA THR A 280 -21.26 -6.17 4.25
C THR A 280 -19.91 -5.62 4.71
N PRO A 281 -19.27 -6.23 5.71
CA PRO A 281 -17.90 -5.91 6.05
C PRO A 281 -16.96 -6.12 4.86
N SER A 282 -15.79 -5.51 4.96
CA SER A 282 -14.74 -5.61 3.97
C SER A 282 -14.10 -7.01 3.98
N THR A 283 -13.63 -7.46 2.82
CA THR A 283 -12.80 -8.67 2.69
C THR A 283 -11.66 -8.74 3.70
N GLY A 284 -11.03 -7.61 4.03
CA GLY A 284 -9.93 -7.55 4.99
C GLY A 284 -10.36 -8.02 6.37
N ALA A 285 -11.57 -7.65 6.81
CA ALA A 285 -12.12 -8.09 8.09
C ALA A 285 -12.37 -9.61 8.12
N PHE A 286 -12.92 -10.19 7.04
CA PHE A 286 -13.08 -11.65 6.92
C PHE A 286 -11.75 -12.39 6.95
N SER A 287 -10.76 -11.87 6.23
CA SER A 287 -9.41 -12.48 6.16
C SER A 287 -8.71 -12.42 7.52
N CYS A 288 -8.90 -11.34 8.28
CA CYS A 288 -8.40 -11.23 9.66
C CYS A 288 -9.13 -12.17 10.62
N LEU A 289 -10.45 -12.33 10.46
CA LEU A 289 -11.24 -13.26 11.26
C LEU A 289 -10.86 -14.73 11.01
N ALA A 290 -10.73 -15.13 9.75
CA ALA A 290 -10.26 -16.48 9.38
C ALA A 290 -8.91 -16.80 10.03
N ARG A 291 -8.01 -15.82 10.07
CA ARG A 291 -6.70 -15.91 10.72
C ARG A 291 -6.80 -16.01 12.23
N ALA A 292 -7.64 -15.19 12.88
CA ALA A 292 -7.89 -15.32 14.32
C ALA A 292 -8.47 -16.71 14.68
N LEU A 293 -9.36 -17.24 13.85
CA LEU A 293 -9.95 -18.58 14.03
C LEU A 293 -8.94 -19.72 13.87
N GLY A 294 -8.00 -19.62 12.91
CA GLY A 294 -6.98 -20.65 12.72
C GLY A 294 -5.97 -20.71 13.87
N HIS A 295 -5.65 -19.58 14.49
CA HIS A 295 -4.82 -19.55 15.71
C HIS A 295 -5.45 -20.32 16.87
N ASP A 296 -6.78 -20.24 17.00
CA ASP A 296 -7.56 -20.99 18.00
C ASP A 296 -8.01 -22.37 17.48
N ARG A 297 -7.46 -22.84 16.36
CA ARG A 297 -7.77 -24.12 15.69
C ARG A 297 -9.26 -24.35 15.39
N SER A 298 -10.05 -23.27 15.29
CA SER A 298 -11.48 -23.28 15.02
C SER A 298 -11.78 -23.24 13.51
N TRP A 299 -11.18 -24.18 12.76
CA TRP A 299 -11.19 -24.20 11.30
C TRP A 299 -12.58 -24.36 10.67
N GLN A 300 -13.53 -25.00 11.36
CA GLN A 300 -14.91 -25.15 10.87
C GLN A 300 -15.60 -23.80 10.71
N GLN A 301 -15.36 -22.87 11.64
CA GLN A 301 -15.90 -21.52 11.53
C GLN A 301 -15.19 -20.72 10.44
N ALA A 302 -13.89 -20.93 10.25
CA ALA A 302 -13.14 -20.30 9.16
C ALA A 302 -13.68 -20.74 7.79
N LEU A 303 -14.07 -22.01 7.65
CA LEU A 303 -14.77 -22.52 6.46
C LEU A 303 -16.14 -21.88 6.25
N LEU A 304 -16.90 -21.66 7.32
CA LEU A 304 -18.21 -21.02 7.24
C LEU A 304 -18.12 -19.60 6.66
N LEU A 305 -17.02 -18.88 6.90
CA LEU A 305 -16.78 -17.55 6.32
C LEU A 305 -16.77 -17.57 4.79
N LEU A 306 -16.40 -18.68 4.15
CA LEU A 306 -16.46 -18.81 2.69
C LEU A 306 -17.89 -18.86 2.15
N GLN A 307 -18.86 -19.23 3.00
CA GLN A 307 -20.27 -19.33 2.66
C GLN A 307 -21.04 -18.04 2.99
N THR A 308 -20.46 -17.16 3.81
CA THR A 308 -21.10 -15.90 4.20
C THR A 308 -21.07 -14.86 3.06
N PRO A 309 -22.16 -14.11 2.84
CA PRO A 309 -22.22 -13.08 1.80
C PRO A 309 -21.27 -11.92 2.12
N HIS A 310 -20.37 -11.58 1.19
CA HIS A 310 -19.40 -10.49 1.35
C HIS A 310 -19.55 -9.41 0.26
N SER A 311 -19.03 -8.21 0.51
CA SER A 311 -19.16 -7.05 -0.40
C SER A 311 -18.51 -7.30 -1.78
N HIS A 312 -19.32 -7.18 -2.84
CA HIS A 312 -18.96 -7.14 -4.27
C HIS A 312 -17.96 -8.17 -4.83
N GLY A 313 -18.49 -9.29 -5.32
CA GLY A 313 -17.79 -10.20 -6.24
C GLY A 313 -18.54 -11.53 -6.33
N ASN A 314 -18.52 -12.16 -7.49
CA ASN A 314 -19.09 -13.49 -7.76
C ASN A 314 -18.79 -14.45 -6.58
N PRO A 315 -19.75 -15.24 -6.05
CA PRO A 315 -19.54 -16.13 -4.89
C PRO A 315 -18.38 -17.13 -5.04
N TRP A 316 -17.97 -17.43 -6.27
CA TRP A 316 -16.79 -18.26 -6.57
C TRP A 316 -15.47 -17.47 -6.62
N GLN A 317 -15.56 -16.14 -6.70
CA GLN A 317 -14.46 -15.20 -6.66
C GLN A 317 -14.23 -14.77 -5.21
N LEU A 318 -13.91 -15.78 -4.40
CA LEU A 318 -13.13 -15.56 -3.20
C LEU A 318 -12.01 -14.58 -3.53
N THR A 319 -12.02 -13.43 -2.88
CA THR A 319 -10.83 -12.61 -2.82
C THR A 319 -9.72 -13.53 -2.30
N MET A 320 -8.69 -13.75 -3.11
CA MET A 320 -7.62 -14.71 -2.83
C MET A 320 -7.07 -14.60 -1.40
N ASP A 321 -7.12 -13.40 -0.82
CA ASP A 321 -6.76 -13.10 0.56
C ASP A 321 -7.57 -13.91 1.58
N LEU A 322 -8.91 -13.96 1.45
CA LEU A 322 -9.77 -14.74 2.35
C LEU A 322 -9.50 -16.23 2.22
N TRP A 323 -9.42 -16.74 1.00
CA TRP A 323 -9.11 -18.16 0.79
C TRP A 323 -7.72 -18.51 1.34
N SER A 324 -6.73 -17.63 1.20
CA SER A 324 -5.39 -17.86 1.75
C SER A 324 -5.41 -17.91 3.28
N SER A 325 -6.19 -17.05 3.94
CA SER A 325 -6.39 -17.13 5.40
C SER A 325 -7.13 -18.39 5.85
N VAL A 326 -8.14 -18.84 5.11
CA VAL A 326 -8.89 -20.07 5.44
C VAL A 326 -8.04 -21.33 5.19
N ALA A 327 -7.31 -21.38 4.07
CA ALA A 327 -6.35 -22.43 3.77
C ALA A 327 -5.29 -22.54 4.88
N TRP A 328 -4.76 -21.40 5.34
CA TRP A 328 -3.87 -21.36 6.50
C TRP A 328 -4.52 -21.96 7.77
N ALA A 329 -5.76 -21.59 8.09
CA ALA A 329 -6.46 -22.11 9.27
C ALA A 329 -6.67 -23.63 9.22
N LEU A 330 -6.87 -24.18 8.02
CA LEU A 330 -7.01 -25.62 7.78
C LEU A 330 -5.67 -26.34 7.89
N ASP A 331 -4.61 -25.80 7.28
CA ASP A 331 -3.24 -26.34 7.33
C ASP A 331 -2.75 -26.40 8.80
N VAL A 332 -3.02 -25.37 9.62
CA VAL A 332 -2.70 -25.36 11.06
C VAL A 332 -3.46 -26.43 11.84
N ALA A 333 -4.68 -26.75 11.44
CA ALA A 333 -5.50 -27.80 12.04
C ALA A 333 -5.14 -29.21 11.53
N GLY A 334 -4.24 -29.35 10.55
CA GLY A 334 -3.92 -30.63 9.91
C GLY A 334 -5.07 -31.20 9.07
N VAL A 335 -5.95 -30.33 8.55
CA VAL A 335 -7.11 -30.72 7.76
C VAL A 335 -6.79 -30.54 6.28
N GLU A 336 -6.61 -31.65 5.57
CA GLU A 336 -6.52 -31.63 4.12
C GLU A 336 -7.92 -31.47 3.51
N LEU A 337 -8.13 -30.36 2.80
CA LEU A 337 -9.25 -30.27 1.87
C LEU A 337 -8.81 -30.79 0.51
N HIS A 338 -9.52 -31.79 0.02
CA HIS A 338 -9.50 -32.08 -1.41
C HIS A 338 -9.96 -30.82 -2.14
N HIS A 339 -9.06 -30.31 -2.98
CA HIS A 339 -9.16 -29.04 -3.68
C HIS A 339 -10.60 -28.66 -4.03
N PRO A 340 -11.12 -27.51 -3.57
CA PRO A 340 -12.23 -26.90 -4.26
C PRO A 340 -11.82 -26.78 -5.73
N ALA A 341 -12.74 -27.06 -6.65
CA ALA A 341 -12.52 -26.87 -8.07
C ALA A 341 -12.34 -25.37 -8.36
N PHE A 342 -11.16 -24.85 -8.04
CA PHE A 342 -10.74 -23.53 -8.43
C PHE A 342 -10.50 -23.57 -9.92
N ASP A 343 -11.08 -22.63 -10.64
CA ASP A 343 -10.59 -22.30 -11.96
C ASP A 343 -9.21 -21.64 -11.81
N ILE A 344 -8.18 -22.46 -11.63
CA ILE A 344 -6.78 -22.02 -11.47
C ILE A 344 -6.36 -21.14 -12.65
N ALA A 345 -6.98 -21.30 -13.83
CA ALA A 345 -6.70 -20.46 -15.00
C ALA A 345 -7.13 -19.00 -14.80
N ALA A 346 -8.10 -18.72 -13.92
CA ALA A 346 -8.52 -17.37 -13.56
C ALA A 346 -7.61 -16.69 -12.50
N LEU A 347 -6.72 -17.43 -11.84
CA LEU A 347 -6.08 -17.04 -10.56
C LEU A 347 -4.63 -16.54 -10.66
N GLY A 348 -4.01 -16.62 -11.84
CA GLY A 348 -2.64 -16.15 -12.03
C GLY A 348 -2.11 -16.55 -13.39
N ARG A 349 -2.40 -15.73 -14.42
CA ARG A 349 -2.12 -16.09 -15.83
C ARG A 349 -0.68 -16.56 -16.04
N LYS A 350 0.29 -15.89 -15.43
CA LYS A 350 1.72 -16.17 -15.63
C LYS A 350 2.23 -17.38 -14.85
N GLN A 351 1.80 -17.57 -13.60
CA GLN A 351 2.20 -18.72 -12.79
C GLN A 351 1.64 -20.01 -13.40
N PHE A 352 0.36 -20.00 -13.80
CA PHE A 352 -0.25 -21.14 -14.46
C PHE A 352 0.35 -21.41 -15.85
N ALA A 353 0.63 -20.36 -16.63
CA ALA A 353 1.34 -20.51 -17.90
C ALA A 353 2.72 -21.13 -17.74
N LEU A 354 3.46 -20.78 -16.68
CA LEU A 354 4.73 -21.42 -16.34
C LEU A 354 4.56 -22.91 -16.06
N LEU A 355 3.61 -23.31 -15.22
CA LEU A 355 3.36 -24.72 -14.91
C LEU A 355 3.10 -25.52 -16.20
N GLN A 356 2.18 -25.04 -17.04
CA GLN A 356 1.90 -25.69 -18.33
C GLN A 356 3.13 -25.74 -19.25
N TYR A 357 3.94 -24.68 -19.24
CA TYR A 357 5.14 -24.60 -20.07
C TYR A 357 6.19 -25.63 -19.65
N VAL A 358 6.42 -25.80 -18.34
CA VAL A 358 7.34 -26.80 -17.78
C VAL A 358 6.86 -28.21 -18.09
N GLN A 359 5.60 -28.53 -17.77
CA GLN A 359 5.04 -29.89 -17.95
C GLN A 359 5.05 -30.39 -19.39
N ARG A 360 4.98 -29.49 -20.37
CA ARG A 360 5.04 -29.85 -21.80
C ARG A 360 6.46 -30.10 -22.33
N ARG A 361 7.49 -29.67 -21.60
CA ARG A 361 8.89 -29.65 -22.10
C ARG A 361 9.84 -30.50 -21.29
N VAL A 362 9.51 -30.77 -20.03
CA VAL A 362 10.37 -31.46 -19.08
C VAL A 362 9.66 -32.71 -18.58
N GLN A 363 10.37 -33.83 -18.56
CA GLN A 363 9.86 -35.07 -17.98
C GLN A 363 9.70 -34.92 -16.46
N GLN A 364 8.72 -35.62 -15.90
CA GLN A 364 8.53 -35.62 -14.45
C GLN A 364 9.77 -36.19 -13.75
N GLY A 365 10.20 -35.57 -12.65
CA GLY A 365 11.40 -35.94 -11.89
C GLY A 365 12.71 -35.31 -12.38
N ASP A 366 12.71 -34.60 -13.51
CA ASP A 366 13.91 -33.91 -14.03
C ASP A 366 14.04 -32.50 -13.42
N LEU A 367 14.61 -32.42 -12.21
CA LEU A 367 14.84 -31.18 -11.48
C LEU A 367 15.67 -30.15 -12.27
N ASP A 368 16.74 -30.59 -12.92
CA ASP A 368 17.65 -29.71 -13.67
C ASP A 368 16.96 -29.12 -14.92
N GLY A 369 16.17 -29.95 -15.60
CA GLY A 369 15.32 -29.53 -16.72
C GLY A 369 14.25 -28.54 -16.29
N VAL A 370 13.60 -28.76 -15.14
CA VAL A 370 12.57 -27.85 -14.59
C VAL A 370 13.17 -26.46 -14.34
N LEU A 371 14.27 -26.38 -13.58
CA LEU A 371 14.95 -25.11 -13.29
C LEU A 371 15.38 -24.38 -14.58
N SER A 372 15.91 -25.13 -15.55
CA SER A 372 16.34 -24.58 -16.84
C SER A 372 15.18 -24.00 -17.65
N GLU A 373 14.03 -24.67 -17.70
CA GLU A 373 12.85 -24.19 -18.41
C GLU A 373 12.16 -23.04 -17.67
N MET A 374 12.18 -22.99 -16.34
CA MET A 374 11.69 -21.83 -15.58
C MET A 374 12.47 -20.57 -15.93
N VAL A 375 13.81 -20.64 -16.00
CA VAL A 375 14.65 -19.53 -16.45
C VAL A 375 14.38 -19.16 -17.90
N ARG A 376 14.19 -20.14 -18.78
CA ARG A 376 13.89 -19.91 -20.20
C ARG A 376 12.54 -19.21 -20.38
N PHE A 377 11.52 -19.62 -19.64
CA PHE A 377 10.20 -18.98 -19.62
C PHE A 377 10.30 -17.53 -19.15
N ALA A 378 10.96 -17.29 -18.01
CA ALA A 378 11.15 -15.97 -17.42
C ALA A 378 11.88 -14.98 -18.36
N ARG A 379 12.79 -15.50 -19.21
CA ARG A 379 13.55 -14.71 -20.20
C ARG A 379 12.80 -14.43 -21.49
N ARG A 380 12.06 -15.42 -22.01
CA ARG A 380 11.59 -15.41 -23.41
C ARG A 380 10.09 -15.29 -23.59
N ARG A 381 9.30 -15.53 -22.54
CA ARG A 381 7.83 -15.56 -22.62
C ARG A 381 7.22 -14.47 -21.75
N GLU A 382 7.47 -14.55 -20.45
CA GLU A 382 6.80 -13.69 -19.49
C GLU A 382 7.73 -13.43 -18.32
N TRP A 383 7.89 -12.17 -17.94
CA TRP A 383 8.83 -11.81 -16.88
C TRP A 383 8.37 -12.34 -15.52
N LEU A 384 9.26 -13.09 -14.86
CA LEU A 384 9.09 -13.59 -13.50
C LEU A 384 10.20 -13.03 -12.61
N LYS A 385 9.85 -12.66 -11.38
CA LYS A 385 10.82 -12.26 -10.36
C LYS A 385 11.37 -13.54 -9.71
N ILE A 386 12.49 -14.04 -10.23
CA ILE A 386 13.16 -15.26 -9.74
C ILE A 386 14.63 -14.97 -9.40
N ALA A 387 15.14 -15.55 -8.31
CA ALA A 387 16.50 -15.31 -7.82
C ALA A 387 17.55 -16.19 -8.52
N GLY A 388 17.92 -15.86 -9.76
CA GLY A 388 18.96 -16.57 -10.52
C GLY A 388 20.33 -15.90 -10.51
N GLY A 389 21.32 -16.50 -11.19
CA GLY A 389 22.63 -15.88 -11.40
C GLY A 389 23.45 -15.74 -10.12
N ASN A 390 23.98 -14.55 -9.84
CA ASN A 390 24.83 -14.30 -8.67
C ASN A 390 24.04 -14.47 -7.35
N LYS A 391 22.74 -14.14 -7.34
CA LYS A 391 21.87 -14.37 -6.18
C LYS A 391 21.76 -15.87 -5.84
N ALA A 392 21.55 -16.71 -6.86
CA ALA A 392 21.53 -18.17 -6.69
C ALA A 392 22.86 -18.70 -6.15
N ARG A 393 24.00 -18.19 -6.63
CA ARG A 393 25.33 -18.61 -6.11
C ARG A 393 25.53 -18.26 -4.64
N LEU A 394 25.07 -17.08 -4.20
CA LEU A 394 25.12 -16.70 -2.79
C LEU A 394 24.22 -17.59 -1.94
N LEU A 395 23.01 -17.89 -2.43
CA LEU A 395 22.11 -18.84 -1.78
C LEU A 395 22.74 -20.23 -1.66
N GLU A 396 23.37 -20.74 -2.71
CA GLU A 396 24.04 -22.03 -2.67
C GLU A 396 25.27 -22.07 -1.74
N ALA A 397 25.93 -20.92 -1.54
CA ALA A 397 27.14 -20.79 -0.72
C ALA A 397 26.86 -20.79 0.79
N VAL A 398 25.66 -20.37 1.22
CA VAL A 398 25.27 -20.36 2.64
C VAL A 398 24.79 -21.72 3.16
N LEU A 399 24.48 -22.65 2.24
CA LEU A 399 23.93 -23.98 2.56
C LEU A 399 25.02 -24.99 2.94
N ARG A 400 24.67 -25.88 3.86
CA ARG A 400 25.49 -27.00 4.37
C ARG A 400 24.70 -28.33 4.29
N PRO A 401 25.38 -29.48 4.31
CA PRO A 401 24.73 -30.79 4.41
C PRO A 401 23.78 -30.86 5.62
N GLY A 402 22.57 -31.40 5.44
CA GLY A 402 21.61 -31.56 6.55
C GLY A 402 20.74 -30.34 6.85
N ASP A 403 20.98 -29.19 6.20
CA ASP A 403 20.32 -27.94 6.58
C ASP A 403 18.80 -28.00 6.47
N ARG A 404 18.13 -27.52 7.52
CA ARG A 404 16.70 -27.18 7.52
C ARG A 404 16.55 -25.72 7.10
N VAL A 405 15.97 -25.49 5.94
CA VAL A 405 15.82 -24.16 5.35
C VAL A 405 14.39 -23.66 5.52
N LEU A 406 14.22 -22.49 6.14
CA LEU A 406 12.96 -21.76 6.18
C LEU A 406 13.01 -20.61 5.17
N GLU A 407 12.18 -20.69 4.14
CA GLU A 407 12.03 -19.65 3.13
C GLU A 407 10.75 -18.86 3.35
N LEU A 408 10.86 -17.53 3.48
CA LEU A 408 9.74 -16.61 3.58
C LEU A 408 9.52 -15.95 2.22
N GLY A 409 8.66 -16.55 1.39
CA GLY A 409 8.32 -16.13 0.03
C GLY A 409 8.66 -17.20 -1.02
N CYS A 410 7.66 -18.01 -1.44
CA CYS A 410 7.87 -19.10 -2.40
C CYS A 410 7.66 -18.68 -3.87
N PHE A 411 6.62 -17.88 -4.10
CA PHE A 411 6.05 -17.52 -5.39
C PHE A 411 5.76 -18.72 -6.32
N VAL A 412 6.75 -19.18 -7.09
CA VAL A 412 6.63 -20.33 -8.02
C VAL A 412 7.58 -21.47 -7.66
N GLY A 413 8.25 -21.41 -6.51
CA GLY A 413 9.13 -22.46 -5.99
C GLY A 413 10.53 -22.51 -6.61
N PHE A 414 10.97 -21.49 -7.34
CA PHE A 414 12.27 -21.51 -8.03
C PHE A 414 13.47 -21.60 -7.07
N SER A 415 13.50 -20.74 -6.06
CA SER A 415 14.55 -20.70 -5.03
C SER A 415 14.51 -21.95 -4.15
N ALA A 416 13.33 -22.41 -3.74
CA ALA A 416 13.16 -23.70 -3.05
C ALA A 416 13.78 -24.87 -3.84
N LEU A 417 13.54 -24.94 -5.16
CA LEU A 417 14.14 -25.97 -6.02
C LEU A 417 15.67 -25.83 -6.15
N LEU A 418 16.22 -24.61 -6.18
CA LEU A 418 17.67 -24.39 -6.14
C LEU A 418 18.28 -24.90 -4.82
N VAL A 419 17.61 -24.63 -3.69
CA VAL A 419 18.03 -25.12 -2.38
C VAL A 419 18.04 -26.65 -2.38
N VAL A 420 16.97 -27.31 -2.82
CA VAL A 420 16.92 -28.79 -2.92
C VAL A 420 18.03 -29.33 -3.82
N GLN A 421 18.23 -28.74 -5.00
CA GLN A 421 19.27 -29.15 -5.93
C GLN A 421 20.66 -29.09 -5.25
N ARG A 422 20.91 -28.03 -4.47
CA ARG A 422 22.16 -27.86 -3.74
C ARG A 422 22.30 -28.85 -2.58
N LEU A 423 21.26 -29.04 -1.77
CA LEU A 423 21.27 -29.98 -0.64
C LEU A 423 21.48 -31.42 -1.12
N ARG A 424 20.83 -31.84 -2.21
CA ARG A 424 21.05 -33.15 -2.84
C ARG A 424 22.51 -33.36 -3.25
N ARG A 425 23.15 -32.33 -3.83
CA ARG A 425 24.58 -32.38 -4.21
C ARG A 425 25.54 -32.39 -3.01
N LEU A 426 25.18 -31.70 -1.93
CA LEU A 426 25.96 -31.68 -0.69
C LEU A 426 25.86 -33.01 0.07
N GLY A 427 24.76 -33.74 -0.08
CA GLY A 427 24.47 -34.97 0.65
C GLY A 427 24.01 -34.70 2.10
N GLY A 428 23.70 -35.76 2.84
CA GLY A 428 23.37 -35.68 4.27
C GLY A 428 21.90 -35.48 4.63
N GLY A 429 20.99 -35.47 3.64
CA GLY A 429 19.59 -35.11 3.86
C GLY A 429 19.41 -33.60 4.06
N GLY A 430 18.17 -33.12 4.08
CA GLY A 430 17.85 -31.69 4.24
C GLY A 430 16.42 -31.43 3.77
N CYS A 431 15.82 -30.35 4.26
CA CYS A 431 14.45 -30.01 3.90
C CYS A 431 14.24 -28.50 3.81
N VAL A 432 13.19 -28.12 3.09
CA VAL A 432 12.79 -26.73 2.88
C VAL A 432 11.34 -26.58 3.33
N ILE A 433 11.10 -25.67 4.26
CA ILE A 433 9.75 -25.16 4.52
C ILE A 433 9.66 -23.79 3.87
N SER A 434 8.76 -23.63 2.89
CA SER A 434 8.60 -22.38 2.14
C SER A 434 7.20 -21.80 2.36
N CYS A 435 7.12 -20.59 2.91
CA CYS A 435 5.85 -19.90 3.16
C CYS A 435 5.44 -19.07 1.94
N GLU A 436 4.21 -19.24 1.48
CA GLU A 436 3.60 -18.46 0.41
C GLU A 436 2.27 -17.87 0.83
N LEU A 437 2.18 -16.53 0.77
CA LEU A 437 0.99 -15.81 1.17
C LEU A 437 -0.20 -16.13 0.26
N ASN A 438 0.01 -16.20 -1.05
CA ASN A 438 -1.05 -16.36 -2.03
C ASN A 438 -1.31 -17.84 -2.32
N ALA A 439 -2.48 -18.34 -1.91
CA ALA A 439 -2.87 -19.74 -2.09
C ALA A 439 -2.78 -20.25 -3.55
N ALA A 440 -3.08 -19.41 -4.55
CA ALA A 440 -2.98 -19.81 -5.95
C ALA A 440 -1.51 -20.00 -6.40
N SER A 441 -0.63 -19.10 -5.98
CA SER A 441 0.81 -19.21 -6.24
C SER A 441 1.40 -20.40 -5.50
N ALA A 442 1.01 -20.62 -4.25
CA ALA A 442 1.40 -21.80 -3.47
C ALA A 442 0.97 -23.12 -4.15
N HIS A 443 -0.26 -23.17 -4.67
CA HIS A 443 -0.74 -24.34 -5.41
C HIS A 443 0.10 -24.61 -6.66
N VAL A 444 0.41 -23.57 -7.44
CA VAL A 444 1.29 -23.71 -8.60
C VAL A 444 2.68 -24.17 -8.18
N ALA A 445 3.26 -23.58 -7.14
CA ALA A 445 4.57 -23.95 -6.61
C ALA A 445 4.60 -25.42 -6.19
N ARG A 446 3.63 -25.90 -5.38
CA ARG A 446 3.49 -27.31 -4.99
C ARG A 446 3.49 -28.25 -6.20
N ARG A 447 2.77 -27.89 -7.28
CA ARG A 447 2.73 -28.69 -8.51
C ARG A 447 4.03 -28.68 -9.30
N ILE A 448 4.72 -27.55 -9.38
CA ILE A 448 6.04 -27.47 -10.04
C ILE A 448 7.07 -28.28 -9.24
N ILE A 449 7.05 -28.18 -7.92
CA ILE A 449 7.91 -28.91 -7.00
C ILE A 449 7.70 -30.42 -7.14
N ALA A 450 6.44 -30.88 -7.11
CA ALA A 450 6.11 -32.29 -7.33
C ALA A 450 6.50 -32.76 -8.74
N TRP A 451 6.34 -31.90 -9.76
CA TRP A 451 6.79 -32.25 -11.11
C TRP A 451 8.31 -32.39 -11.21
N ALA A 452 9.06 -31.63 -10.41
CA ALA A 452 10.50 -31.73 -10.29
C ALA A 452 10.96 -32.92 -9.43
N GLY A 453 10.04 -33.67 -8.82
CA GLY A 453 10.33 -34.81 -7.94
C GLY A 453 10.97 -34.38 -6.63
N ALA A 454 10.56 -33.24 -6.06
CA ALA A 454 11.12 -32.63 -4.84
C ALA A 454 10.06 -32.45 -3.73
N GLU A 455 8.91 -33.11 -3.85
CA GLU A 455 7.78 -33.02 -2.91
C GLU A 455 8.09 -33.56 -1.51
N GLU A 456 9.04 -34.49 -1.39
CA GLU A 456 9.45 -35.07 -0.10
C GLU A 456 10.40 -34.12 0.66
N GLU A 457 11.18 -33.29 -0.03
CA GLU A 457 12.10 -32.35 0.59
C GLU A 457 11.52 -30.94 0.78
N VAL A 458 10.47 -30.56 0.06
CA VAL A 458 9.90 -29.21 0.11
C VAL A 458 8.45 -29.23 0.56
N GLU A 459 8.21 -28.64 1.72
CA GLU A 459 6.88 -28.34 2.21
C GLU A 459 6.54 -26.87 1.95
N VAL A 460 5.50 -26.61 1.13
CA VAL A 460 4.99 -25.25 0.91
C VAL A 460 3.83 -24.99 1.86
N LYS A 461 3.94 -23.99 2.73
CA LYS A 461 2.91 -23.58 3.69
C LYS A 461 2.15 -22.34 3.18
N ILE A 462 0.81 -22.36 3.21
CA ILE A 462 -0.02 -21.22 2.75
C ILE A 462 -0.25 -20.25 3.91
N GLY A 463 -0.15 -18.94 3.69
CA GLY A 463 -0.48 -17.90 4.68
C GLY A 463 0.68 -16.94 4.97
N PHE A 464 0.47 -15.99 5.90
CA PHE A 464 1.54 -15.08 6.28
C PHE A 464 2.61 -15.84 7.07
N ALA A 465 3.88 -15.53 6.77
CA ALA A 465 5.02 -16.05 7.51
C ALA A 465 4.89 -15.80 9.02
N ALA A 466 4.51 -14.59 9.42
CA ALA A 466 4.33 -14.22 10.82
C ALA A 466 3.35 -15.13 11.57
N ASP A 467 2.21 -15.49 10.96
CA ASP A 467 1.24 -16.38 11.61
C ASP A 467 1.80 -17.81 11.77
N TRP A 468 2.57 -18.30 10.80
CA TRP A 468 3.27 -19.59 10.93
C TRP A 468 4.34 -19.57 12.02
N ILE A 469 5.11 -18.48 12.14
CA ILE A 469 6.12 -18.34 13.20
C ILE A 469 5.45 -18.40 14.57
N GLU A 470 4.32 -17.70 14.75
CA GLU A 470 3.55 -17.70 16.00
C GLU A 470 3.03 -19.10 16.40
N THR A 471 2.71 -19.97 15.43
CA THR A 471 2.24 -21.33 15.73
C THR A 471 3.32 -22.23 16.36
N GLY A 472 4.60 -21.90 16.17
CA GLY A 472 5.73 -22.75 16.56
C GLY A 472 5.91 -24.01 15.71
N LEU A 473 5.08 -24.23 14.68
CA LEU A 473 5.07 -25.45 13.86
C LEU A 473 6.20 -25.51 12.82
N LEU A 474 6.93 -24.43 12.60
CA LEU A 474 8.05 -24.37 11.65
C LEU A 474 9.33 -25.05 12.18
N GLY A 475 9.44 -25.21 13.51
CA GLY A 475 10.65 -25.67 14.19
C GLY A 475 11.85 -24.72 14.03
N SER A 476 13.03 -25.15 14.51
CA SER A 476 14.27 -24.36 14.43
C SER A 476 14.93 -24.48 13.05
N PRO A 477 15.15 -23.36 12.33
CA PRO A 477 15.84 -23.37 11.05
C PRO A 477 17.37 -23.21 11.19
N ASP A 478 18.12 -23.90 10.33
CA ASP A 478 19.55 -23.69 10.15
C ASP A 478 19.83 -22.52 9.20
N VAL A 479 18.95 -22.33 8.22
CA VAL A 479 19.02 -21.25 7.24
C VAL A 479 17.66 -20.58 7.11
N VAL A 480 17.64 -19.24 7.12
CA VAL A 480 16.45 -18.45 6.83
C VAL A 480 16.67 -17.65 5.54
N VAL A 481 15.76 -17.78 4.59
CA VAL A 481 15.77 -17.01 3.34
C VAL A 481 14.61 -16.02 3.36
N LEU A 482 14.93 -14.72 3.29
CA LEU A 482 13.95 -13.63 3.25
C LEU A 482 13.81 -13.13 1.79
N ASP A 483 12.74 -13.51 1.11
CA ASP A 483 12.47 -13.13 -0.30
C ASP A 483 11.01 -12.64 -0.53
N HIS A 484 10.34 -12.19 0.54
CA HIS A 484 9.01 -11.57 0.44
C HIS A 484 9.07 -10.04 0.58
N SER A 485 8.09 -9.43 1.23
CA SER A 485 8.04 -8.00 1.50
C SER A 485 9.19 -7.55 2.41
N ALA A 486 10.19 -6.87 1.82
CA ALA A 486 11.33 -6.26 2.53
C ALA A 486 10.94 -5.36 3.72
N ALA A 487 9.73 -4.82 3.69
CA ALA A 487 9.13 -4.05 4.78
C ALA A 487 9.07 -4.82 6.11
N ARG A 488 8.96 -6.16 6.06
CA ARG A 488 8.68 -7.02 7.21
C ARG A 488 9.89 -7.80 7.71
N TYR A 489 11.00 -7.80 6.97
CA TYR A 489 12.18 -8.60 7.30
C TYR A 489 12.68 -8.43 8.75
N HIS A 490 12.58 -7.23 9.30
CA HIS A 490 12.93 -6.95 10.69
C HIS A 490 11.95 -7.57 11.70
N GLU A 491 10.65 -7.58 11.40
CA GLU A 491 9.62 -8.25 12.21
C GLU A 491 9.81 -9.77 12.18
N ASP A 492 10.04 -10.32 10.99
CA ASP A 492 10.28 -11.76 10.80
C ASP A 492 11.53 -12.22 11.55
N LEU A 493 12.61 -11.43 11.47
CA LEU A 493 13.86 -11.73 12.16
C LEU A 493 13.65 -11.76 13.68
N VAL A 494 12.99 -10.74 14.24
CA VAL A 494 12.71 -10.66 15.68
C VAL A 494 11.80 -11.79 16.15
N ALA A 495 10.80 -12.17 15.34
CA ALA A 495 9.89 -13.27 15.67
C ALA A 495 10.59 -14.64 15.65
N LEU A 496 11.61 -14.82 14.80
CA LEU A 496 12.38 -16.06 14.67
C LEU A 496 13.60 -16.14 15.59
N GLU A 497 14.10 -15.02 16.12
CA GLU A 497 15.24 -14.98 17.05
C GLU A 497 15.17 -16.02 18.20
N PRO A 498 14.00 -16.27 18.84
CA PRO A 498 13.89 -17.26 19.90
C PRO A 498 14.21 -18.70 19.48
N VAL A 499 14.07 -19.04 18.20
CA VAL A 499 14.32 -20.40 17.68
C VAL A 499 15.67 -20.54 16.97
N PHE A 500 16.45 -19.45 16.89
CA PHE A 500 17.77 -19.45 16.27
C PHE A 500 18.82 -20.13 17.15
N THR A 501 19.77 -20.77 16.49
CA THR A 501 20.99 -21.27 17.11
C THR A 501 22.16 -20.34 16.74
N ARG A 502 23.31 -20.48 17.41
CA ARG A 502 24.54 -19.75 17.03
C ARG A 502 25.00 -20.07 15.60
N GLY A 503 24.56 -21.20 15.04
CA GLY A 503 24.88 -21.61 13.69
C GLY A 503 23.90 -21.05 12.64
N THR A 504 22.76 -20.49 13.03
CA THR A 504 21.72 -20.09 12.08
C THR A 504 22.23 -19.00 11.14
N ARG A 505 21.98 -19.18 9.83
CA ARG A 505 22.42 -18.27 8.77
C ARG A 505 21.19 -17.64 8.12
N ILE A 506 21.21 -16.34 7.91
CA ILE A 506 20.11 -15.61 7.30
C ILE A 506 20.60 -15.00 5.99
N LEU A 507 19.81 -15.14 4.93
CA LEU A 507 20.02 -14.51 3.64
C LEU A 507 18.79 -13.67 3.29
N ALA A 508 18.98 -12.37 3.09
CA ALA A 508 17.93 -11.45 2.68
C ALA A 508 18.17 -10.93 1.28
N ASP A 509 17.18 -11.11 0.40
CA ASP A 509 17.22 -10.60 -0.97
C ASP A 509 16.58 -9.20 -1.07
N ASN A 510 16.95 -8.43 -2.12
CA ASN A 510 16.36 -7.13 -2.44
C ASN A 510 16.48 -6.06 -1.35
N VAL A 511 17.61 -6.04 -0.64
CA VAL A 511 17.82 -5.15 0.51
C VAL A 511 18.11 -3.71 0.10
N LEU A 512 18.61 -3.45 -1.11
CA LEU A 512 18.94 -2.10 -1.57
C LEU A 512 17.75 -1.41 -2.23
N SER A 513 17.00 -2.12 -3.07
CA SER A 513 15.93 -1.53 -3.89
C SER A 513 14.63 -2.32 -3.92
N PRO A 514 13.50 -1.80 -3.39
CA PRO A 514 13.26 -0.44 -2.91
C PRO A 514 13.86 -0.14 -1.53
N GLY A 515 14.30 -1.18 -0.82
CA GLY A 515 15.12 -1.07 0.39
C GLY A 515 14.52 -1.80 1.59
N ALA A 516 15.37 -2.41 2.43
CA ALA A 516 15.01 -2.96 3.74
C ALA A 516 15.71 -2.18 4.88
N PRO A 517 15.41 -0.88 5.07
CA PRO A 517 16.14 -0.03 6.02
C PRO A 517 16.06 -0.55 7.46
N LEU A 518 14.89 -1.05 7.86
CA LEU A 518 14.68 -1.59 9.20
C LEU A 518 15.39 -2.92 9.42
N LEU A 519 15.61 -3.73 8.36
CA LEU A 519 16.46 -4.92 8.46
C LEU A 519 17.90 -4.51 8.80
N LEU A 520 18.46 -3.53 8.08
CA LEU A 520 19.83 -3.06 8.33
C LEU A 520 19.99 -2.53 9.76
N SER A 521 18.99 -1.80 10.25
CA SER A 521 18.96 -1.36 11.65
C SER A 521 18.80 -2.51 12.65
N ALA A 522 18.06 -3.56 12.30
CA ALA A 522 17.84 -4.71 13.17
C ALA A 522 19.10 -5.58 13.27
N VAL A 523 19.89 -5.70 12.22
CA VAL A 523 21.11 -6.55 12.25
C VAL A 523 22.33 -5.84 12.82
N ASP A 524 22.31 -4.50 12.86
CA ASP A 524 23.45 -3.68 13.25
C ASP A 524 23.94 -3.97 14.68
N GLY A 525 25.22 -4.33 14.81
CA GLY A 525 25.86 -4.67 16.09
C GLY A 525 25.37 -5.97 16.74
N ARG A 526 24.31 -6.60 16.24
CA ARG A 526 23.72 -7.85 16.77
C ARG A 526 24.05 -9.08 15.93
N TYR A 527 24.49 -8.88 14.69
CA TYR A 527 24.83 -9.94 13.76
C TYR A 527 26.21 -9.69 13.15
N HIS A 528 26.89 -10.77 12.77
CA HIS A 528 27.94 -10.69 11.77
C HIS A 528 27.27 -10.55 10.41
N VAL A 529 27.54 -9.44 9.72
CA VAL A 529 26.85 -9.07 8.47
C VAL A 529 27.86 -9.04 7.31
N ALA A 530 27.44 -9.53 6.15
CA ALA A 530 28.11 -9.33 4.87
C ALA A 530 27.08 -8.79 3.87
N VAL A 531 27.46 -7.72 3.15
CA VAL A 531 26.62 -7.10 2.12
C VAL A 531 27.24 -7.36 0.75
N HIS A 532 26.52 -8.10 -0.09
CA HIS A 532 26.94 -8.44 -1.44
C HIS A 532 26.19 -7.59 -2.46
N GLU A 533 26.90 -6.78 -3.23
CA GLU A 533 26.31 -6.02 -4.35
C GLU A 533 26.22 -6.94 -5.58
N VAL A 534 24.99 -7.20 -6.04
CA VAL A 534 24.71 -8.14 -7.12
C VAL A 534 23.83 -7.51 -8.19
N GLU A 535 24.08 -7.88 -9.44
CA GLU A 535 23.20 -7.49 -10.55
C GLU A 535 21.88 -8.27 -10.50
N GLU A 536 20.76 -7.55 -10.64
CA GLU A 536 19.42 -8.11 -10.60
C GLU A 536 19.21 -9.11 -11.75
N PHE A 537 18.77 -10.32 -11.41
CA PHE A 537 18.57 -11.37 -12.39
C PHE A 537 17.46 -10.96 -13.38
N LEU A 538 17.75 -11.11 -14.69
CA LEU A 538 16.86 -10.70 -15.80
C LEU A 538 16.66 -9.19 -15.98
N ARG A 539 17.33 -8.32 -15.19
CA ARG A 539 17.34 -6.87 -15.39
C ARG A 539 18.77 -6.36 -15.44
N ARG A 540 19.31 -6.23 -16.66
CA ARG A 540 20.65 -5.71 -16.89
C ARG A 540 20.85 -4.34 -16.27
N SER A 541 22.04 -4.14 -15.71
CA SER A 541 22.54 -2.87 -15.17
C SER A 541 21.76 -2.32 -13.97
N ARG A 542 20.97 -3.16 -13.29
CA ARG A 542 20.33 -2.81 -12.00
C ARG A 542 21.04 -3.58 -10.89
N MET A 543 21.77 -2.86 -10.03
CA MET A 543 22.38 -3.45 -8.84
C MET A 543 21.38 -3.51 -7.68
N ASP A 544 21.51 -4.54 -6.86
CA ASP A 544 20.78 -4.72 -5.61
C ASP A 544 21.71 -5.35 -4.56
N TRP A 545 21.24 -5.44 -3.32
CA TRP A 545 21.98 -6.07 -2.23
C TRP A 545 21.34 -7.38 -1.80
N VAL A 546 22.19 -8.39 -1.65
CA VAL A 546 21.91 -9.57 -0.84
C VAL A 546 22.70 -9.42 0.46
N VAL A 547 21.99 -9.50 1.58
CA VAL A 547 22.61 -9.44 2.91
C VAL A 547 22.64 -10.82 3.51
N VAL A 548 23.83 -11.28 3.90
CA VAL A 548 24.01 -12.51 4.67
C VAL A 548 24.35 -12.12 6.10
N CYS A 549 23.62 -12.67 7.08
CA CYS A 549 23.89 -12.40 8.48
C CYS A 549 23.82 -13.65 9.37
N VAL A 550 24.61 -13.63 10.45
CA VAL A 550 24.70 -14.70 11.46
C VAL A 550 24.54 -14.08 12.85
N PRO A 551 23.65 -14.56 13.72
CA PRO A 551 23.42 -13.97 15.04
C PRO A 551 24.69 -13.96 15.91
N CYS A 552 24.99 -12.82 16.53
CA CYS A 552 25.92 -12.74 17.65
C CYS A 552 25.17 -13.02 18.96
N SER A 553 25.84 -13.58 19.97
CA SER A 553 25.15 -14.01 21.19
C SER A 553 24.54 -12.85 22.00
N GLY A 554 23.23 -12.92 22.29
CA GLY A 554 22.64 -12.39 23.52
C GLY A 554 21.91 -11.04 23.47
N SER A 555 21.73 -10.40 22.30
CA SER A 555 21.07 -9.09 22.21
C SER A 555 19.75 -9.16 21.42
N SER A 556 18.62 -8.86 22.07
CA SER A 556 17.33 -8.63 21.41
C SER A 556 17.26 -7.23 20.80
N TRP A 557 16.47 -7.07 19.74
CA TRP A 557 16.32 -5.78 19.09
C TRP A 557 15.42 -4.89 19.96
N SER A 558 15.87 -3.66 20.23
CA SER A 558 15.09 -2.69 21.02
C SER A 558 13.95 -2.02 20.24
N GLY A 559 13.79 -2.32 18.94
CA GLY A 559 12.85 -1.63 18.05
C GLY A 559 13.25 -0.21 17.68
N ALA A 560 14.37 0.30 18.22
CA ALA A 560 14.85 1.65 17.95
C ALA A 560 15.73 1.65 16.69
N ALA A 561 15.16 2.13 15.58
CA ALA A 561 15.91 2.51 14.38
C ALA A 561 16.21 4.01 14.40
N SER A 562 17.26 4.44 13.67
CA SER A 562 17.51 5.86 13.48
C SER A 562 16.31 6.55 12.79
N ALA A 563 16.08 7.82 13.10
CA ALA A 563 14.99 8.60 12.48
C ALA A 563 15.07 8.56 10.94
N GLU A 564 16.30 8.53 10.40
CA GLU A 564 16.56 8.37 8.97
C GLU A 564 16.03 7.03 8.43
N PHE A 565 16.38 5.89 9.05
CA PHE A 565 15.86 4.59 8.60
C PHE A 565 14.35 4.44 8.77
N GLN A 566 13.77 5.01 9.83
CA GLN A 566 12.32 5.03 10.03
C GLN A 566 11.61 5.81 8.92
N GLN A 567 12.14 6.99 8.54
CA GLN A 567 11.58 7.79 7.47
C GLN A 567 11.65 7.05 6.12
N LEU A 568 12.81 6.48 5.78
CA LEU A 568 12.96 5.69 4.56
C LEU A 568 11.98 4.50 4.53
N ALA A 569 11.79 3.81 5.67
CA ALA A 569 10.86 2.69 5.77
C ALA A 569 9.42 3.11 5.44
N VAL A 570 8.99 4.27 5.96
CA VAL A 570 7.66 4.83 5.68
C VAL A 570 7.52 5.14 4.19
N GLU A 571 8.53 5.75 3.57
CA GLU A 571 8.50 6.10 2.14
C GLU A 571 8.48 4.85 1.23
N VAL A 572 9.32 3.85 1.53
CA VAL A 572 9.33 2.54 0.85
C VAL A 572 7.95 1.88 0.94
N ASN A 573 7.40 1.78 2.15
CA ASN A 573 6.11 1.13 2.39
C ASN A 573 4.97 1.85 1.68
N ARG A 574 5.00 3.19 1.67
CA ARG A 574 4.02 4.02 0.97
C ARG A 574 4.03 3.76 -0.54
N LEU A 575 5.21 3.66 -1.16
CA LEU A 575 5.32 3.36 -2.59
C LEU A 575 4.94 1.91 -2.90
N CYS A 576 5.38 0.94 -2.10
CA CYS A 576 4.96 -0.45 -2.21
C CYS A 576 3.44 -0.57 -2.17
N TRP A 577 2.79 0.07 -1.19
CA TRP A 577 1.34 0.06 -1.04
C TRP A 577 0.62 0.67 -2.24
N ARG A 578 1.06 1.85 -2.73
CA ARG A 578 0.50 2.49 -3.93
C ARG A 578 0.73 1.67 -5.21
N SER A 579 1.80 0.88 -5.26
CA SER A 579 2.09 0.01 -6.41
C SER A 579 1.25 -1.27 -6.43
N SER A 580 0.65 -1.64 -5.30
CA SER A 580 -0.23 -2.81 -5.18
C SER A 580 -1.57 -2.59 -5.89
N SER A 581 -2.19 -3.69 -6.33
CA SER A 581 -3.50 -3.72 -7.00
C SER A 581 -4.66 -3.17 -6.14
N ALA A 582 -4.44 -2.94 -4.85
CA ALA A 582 -5.42 -2.33 -3.94
C ALA A 582 -5.70 -0.85 -4.26
N CYS A 583 -4.74 -0.13 -4.86
CA CYS A 583 -4.93 1.25 -5.30
C CYS A 583 -5.45 1.33 -6.74
N ARG A 584 -6.79 1.27 -6.91
CA ARG A 584 -7.43 1.57 -8.20
C ARG A 584 -7.18 3.05 -8.57
N GLY A 585 -6.19 3.30 -9.44
CA GLY A 585 -6.03 4.58 -10.15
C GLY A 585 -4.75 5.38 -9.89
N GLN A 586 -3.87 4.96 -8.98
CA GLN A 586 -2.57 5.61 -8.76
C GLN A 586 -1.41 4.65 -9.07
N ARG A 587 -1.15 4.39 -10.36
CA ARG A 587 0.09 3.69 -10.75
C ARG A 587 1.29 4.55 -10.36
N VAL A 588 2.11 4.02 -9.44
CA VAL A 588 3.41 4.61 -9.11
C VAL A 588 4.24 4.68 -10.39
N ARG A 589 4.71 5.87 -10.75
CA ARG A 589 5.55 6.08 -11.93
C ARG A 589 6.98 5.59 -11.65
N GLY A 590 7.69 5.18 -12.70
CA GLY A 590 9.10 4.79 -12.58
C GLY A 590 9.99 5.88 -11.94
N GLU A 591 9.66 7.16 -12.21
CA GLU A 591 10.32 8.33 -11.61
C GLU A 591 10.18 8.40 -10.09
N GLU A 592 9.02 7.99 -9.53
CA GLU A 592 8.82 8.00 -8.06
C GLU A 592 9.71 6.95 -7.38
N TRP A 593 9.86 5.78 -8.01
CA TRP A 593 10.81 4.77 -7.54
C TRP A 593 12.26 5.23 -7.68
N MET A 594 12.61 5.92 -8.76
CA MET A 594 13.96 6.47 -8.96
C MET A 594 14.31 7.52 -7.91
N ARG A 595 13.39 8.44 -7.58
CA ARG A 595 13.64 9.45 -6.54
C ARG A 595 13.84 8.84 -5.16
N LEU A 596 13.02 7.85 -4.79
CA LEU A 596 13.22 7.13 -3.54
C LEU A 596 14.61 6.48 -3.54
N GLN A 597 14.99 5.82 -4.63
CA GLN A 597 16.32 5.21 -4.76
C GLN A 597 17.46 6.22 -4.67
N GLU A 598 17.35 7.38 -5.32
CA GLU A 598 18.33 8.47 -5.22
C GLU A 598 18.49 8.97 -3.77
N SER A 599 17.39 9.00 -3.00
CA SER A 599 17.44 9.39 -1.58
C SER A 599 17.95 8.29 -0.65
N ALA A 600 17.64 7.02 -0.94
CA ALA A 600 17.94 5.89 -0.08
C ALA A 600 19.37 5.36 -0.25
N LEU A 601 19.86 5.34 -1.49
CA LEU A 601 21.15 4.74 -1.85
C LEU A 601 22.34 5.37 -1.11
N PRO A 602 22.44 6.71 -0.95
CA PRO A 602 23.53 7.32 -0.17
C PRO A 602 23.53 6.88 1.29
N VAL A 603 22.35 6.77 1.91
CA VAL A 603 22.19 6.35 3.32
C VAL A 603 22.68 4.92 3.50
N PHE A 604 22.23 4.00 2.65
CA PHE A 604 22.61 2.59 2.72
C PHE A 604 24.10 2.42 2.47
N ARG A 605 24.63 3.02 1.40
CA ARG A 605 26.06 2.95 1.08
C ARG A 605 26.93 3.58 2.15
N ARG A 606 26.48 4.64 2.84
CA ARG A 606 27.20 5.21 3.99
C ARG A 606 27.24 4.21 5.13
N TRP A 607 26.09 3.66 5.53
CA TRP A 607 25.97 2.67 6.60
C TRP A 607 26.90 1.46 6.40
N ALA A 608 26.91 0.91 5.17
CA ALA A 608 27.72 -0.26 4.85
C ALA A 608 29.23 0.06 4.78
N ARG A 609 29.61 1.25 4.29
CA ARG A 609 31.02 1.71 4.24
C ARG A 609 31.60 1.95 5.64
N GLU A 610 30.85 2.61 6.52
CA GLU A 610 31.29 2.88 7.90
C GLU A 610 31.58 1.58 8.67
N ARG A 611 30.85 0.51 8.37
CA ARG A 611 30.98 -0.81 8.98
C ARG A 611 31.89 -1.77 8.22
N ARG A 612 32.44 -1.36 7.06
CA ARG A 612 33.28 -2.19 6.18
C ARG A 612 32.61 -3.51 5.76
N LEU A 613 31.32 -3.45 5.41
CA LEU A 613 30.50 -4.64 5.11
C LEU A 613 30.34 -4.94 3.61
N LEU A 614 30.74 -4.02 2.73
CA LEU A 614 30.63 -4.21 1.28
C LEU A 614 31.72 -5.16 0.79
N THR A 615 31.28 -6.27 0.20
CA THR A 615 32.14 -7.28 -0.42
C THR A 615 31.78 -7.51 -1.87
#